data_AF-A0A126YVI2-F1
#
_entry.id   AF-A0A126YVI2-F1
#
_cell.length_a   1.000
_cell.length_b   1.000
_cell.length_c   1.000
_cell.angle_alpha   90.00
_cell.angle_beta   90.00
_cell.angle_gamma   90.00
#
_symmetry.space_group_name_H-M   'P 1'
#
loop_
_entity.id
_entity.type
_entity.pdbx_description
1 polymer ?
#
loop_
_entity_poly.entity_id
_entity_poly.type
_entity_poly.pdbx_seq_one_letter_code
_entity_poly.pdbx_strand_id
1 'polypeptide(L)'
;MSEEAFTESASRDVATIFAEADHEHASAIESAIDPTGLDLPKVALSIVKRSAKSVSFAKPKSMTDLHNALLTLRVLGHWDVVLPVVQRIASVPFLGWGYFDTQRGIVHEARWYAMRSGAASISEALAKNVYEPADWVPDVRDGDTAGFARPLDDPRLRGPLGLDPAYDGLKATPGERPQFFFQDLFQLALIWACGGSPVWPMDRLEHERARLEAGLLALPGMSP
;
A
#
# COMPACT_ATOMS: atom_id res chain seq x y z
N MET A 1 5.97 -24.61 -26.81
CA MET A 1 6.36 -24.62 -25.39
C MET A 1 5.18 -25.13 -24.59
N SER A 2 5.38 -26.06 -23.67
CA SER A 2 4.34 -26.46 -22.71
C SER A 2 4.11 -25.34 -21.70
N GLU A 3 2.89 -25.28 -21.14
CA GLU A 3 2.49 -24.31 -20.11
C GLU A 3 3.37 -24.39 -18.84
N GLU A 4 3.84 -25.59 -18.52
CA GLU A 4 4.81 -25.84 -17.44
C GLU A 4 6.20 -25.21 -17.72
N ALA A 5 6.68 -25.27 -18.96
CA ALA A 5 7.98 -24.66 -19.32
C ALA A 5 7.91 -23.12 -19.32
N PHE A 6 6.74 -22.55 -19.62
CA PHE A 6 6.51 -21.11 -19.56
C PHE A 6 6.44 -20.60 -18.10
N THR A 7 5.75 -21.33 -17.23
CA THR A 7 5.65 -20.97 -15.79
C THR A 7 6.99 -21.12 -15.05
N GLU A 8 7.81 -22.12 -15.38
CA GLU A 8 9.13 -22.31 -14.76
C GLU A 8 10.16 -21.25 -15.24
N SER A 9 10.06 -20.77 -16.48
CA SER A 9 10.89 -19.66 -16.97
C SER A 9 10.51 -18.34 -16.29
N ALA A 10 9.21 -18.03 -16.24
CA ALA A 10 8.71 -16.81 -15.61
C ALA A 10 9.07 -16.74 -14.12
N SER A 11 9.00 -17.86 -13.40
CA SER A 11 9.39 -17.94 -11.98
C SER A 11 10.88 -17.64 -11.77
N ARG A 12 11.75 -18.11 -12.66
CA ARG A 12 13.18 -17.81 -12.63
C ARG A 12 13.46 -16.34 -12.90
N ASP A 13 12.83 -15.76 -13.93
CA ASP A 13 13.00 -14.35 -14.28
C ASP A 13 12.53 -13.43 -13.13
N VAL A 14 11.40 -13.76 -12.50
CA VAL A 14 10.89 -13.04 -11.31
C VAL A 14 11.87 -13.13 -10.14
N ALA A 15 12.43 -14.32 -9.86
CA ALA A 15 13.39 -14.49 -8.79
C ALA A 15 14.68 -13.68 -9.03
N THR A 16 15.16 -13.63 -10.26
CA THR A 16 16.30 -12.80 -10.65
C THR A 16 16.01 -11.32 -10.44
N ILE A 17 14.85 -10.84 -10.88
CA ILE A 17 14.45 -9.43 -10.69
C ILE A 17 14.37 -9.06 -9.21
N PHE A 18 13.79 -9.93 -8.37
CA PHE A 18 13.74 -9.65 -6.93
C PHE A 18 15.12 -9.67 -6.27
N ALA A 19 16.01 -10.57 -6.70
CA ALA A 19 17.37 -10.61 -6.19
C ALA A 19 18.17 -9.35 -6.57
N GLU A 20 18.02 -8.88 -7.80
CA GLU A 20 18.61 -7.63 -8.28
C GLU A 20 18.03 -6.42 -7.54
N ALA A 21 16.71 -6.34 -7.39
CA ALA A 21 16.05 -5.27 -6.63
C ALA A 21 16.47 -5.25 -5.14
N ASP A 22 16.61 -6.43 -4.51
CA ASP A 22 17.14 -6.55 -3.15
C ASP A 22 18.57 -6.00 -3.07
N HIS A 23 19.43 -6.39 -4.02
CA HIS A 23 20.82 -5.93 -4.08
C HIS A 23 20.93 -4.41 -4.28
N GLU A 24 20.13 -3.85 -5.19
CA GLU A 24 20.24 -2.45 -5.61
C GLU A 24 19.50 -1.48 -4.69
N HIS A 25 18.41 -1.90 -4.05
CA HIS A 25 17.47 -0.98 -3.42
C HIS A 25 17.21 -1.24 -1.93
N ALA A 26 17.28 -2.48 -1.43
CA ALA A 26 16.81 -2.80 -0.08
C ALA A 26 17.45 -1.94 1.01
N SER A 27 18.78 -1.87 1.05
CA SER A 27 19.50 -1.08 2.07
C SER A 27 19.24 0.43 1.97
N ALA A 28 19.08 0.95 0.75
CA ALA A 28 18.73 2.35 0.53
C ALA A 28 17.30 2.65 0.98
N ILE A 29 16.37 1.72 0.78
CA ILE A 29 14.99 1.83 1.26
C ILE A 29 14.98 1.80 2.79
N GLU A 30 15.64 0.81 3.42
CA GLU A 30 15.74 0.68 4.88
C GLU A 30 16.23 1.97 5.53
N SER A 31 17.29 2.55 4.96
CA SER A 31 17.86 3.81 5.44
C SER A 31 16.91 4.99 5.26
N ALA A 32 16.16 5.03 4.15
CA ALA A 32 15.23 6.12 3.88
C ALA A 32 14.02 6.09 4.82
N ILE A 33 13.51 4.90 5.16
CA ILE A 33 12.35 4.74 6.06
C ILE A 33 12.73 4.62 7.54
N ASP A 34 13.98 4.89 7.91
CA ASP A 34 14.38 4.93 9.31
C ASP A 34 13.54 5.98 10.05
N PRO A 35 12.73 5.58 11.06
CA PRO A 35 11.88 6.53 11.76
C PRO A 35 12.65 7.37 12.79
N THR A 36 13.96 7.20 12.92
CA THR A 36 14.80 8.01 13.81
C THR A 36 14.69 9.49 13.44
N GLY A 37 14.28 10.32 14.40
CA GLY A 37 14.09 11.75 14.19
C GLY A 37 12.72 12.13 13.60
N LEU A 38 11.88 11.15 13.24
CA LEU A 38 10.49 11.38 12.92
C LEU A 38 9.68 11.35 14.23
N ASP A 39 8.92 12.41 14.52
CA ASP A 39 8.05 12.51 15.70
C ASP A 39 6.76 11.72 15.49
N LEU A 40 6.89 10.40 15.30
CA LEU A 40 5.78 9.53 14.95
C LEU A 40 5.02 9.06 16.21
N PRO A 41 3.67 9.03 16.16
CA PRO A 41 2.85 8.38 17.17
C PRO A 41 3.26 6.94 17.41
N LYS A 42 3.08 6.43 18.64
CA LYS A 42 3.60 5.12 19.06
C LYS A 42 3.23 3.97 18.13
N VAL A 43 2.00 3.94 17.58
CA VAL A 43 1.56 2.87 16.67
C VAL A 43 2.20 3.06 15.29
N ALA A 44 2.20 4.28 14.76
CA ALA A 44 2.87 4.61 13.50
C ALA A 44 4.37 4.26 13.54
N LEU A 45 5.06 4.64 14.62
CA LEU A 45 6.46 4.30 14.87
C LEU A 45 6.67 2.77 14.85
N SER A 46 5.77 2.00 15.47
CA SER A 46 5.87 0.53 15.47
C SER A 46 5.65 -0.09 14.09
N ILE A 47 4.82 0.52 13.25
CA ILE A 47 4.58 0.05 11.88
C ILE A 47 5.83 0.31 11.05
N VAL A 48 6.36 1.54 11.09
CA VAL A 48 7.55 1.93 10.32
C VAL A 48 8.79 1.15 10.76
N LYS A 49 9.03 1.01 12.08
CA LYS A 49 10.13 0.19 12.62
C LYS A 49 10.08 -1.28 12.20
N ARG A 50 8.90 -1.82 11.89
CA ARG A 50 8.78 -3.21 11.45
C ARG A 50 9.33 -3.38 10.04
N SER A 51 9.01 -2.43 9.16
CA SER A 51 9.48 -2.42 7.77
C SER A 51 10.98 -2.13 7.67
N ALA A 52 11.48 -1.15 8.44
CA ALA A 52 12.87 -0.68 8.37
C ALA A 52 13.94 -1.72 8.78
N LYS A 53 13.56 -2.89 9.32
CA LYS A 53 14.52 -3.90 9.81
C LYS A 53 15.14 -4.77 8.72
N SER A 54 14.37 -5.12 7.69
CA SER A 54 14.81 -6.01 6.62
C SER A 54 13.81 -5.92 5.46
N VAL A 55 14.14 -5.08 4.49
CA VAL A 55 13.39 -4.96 3.23
C VAL A 55 13.82 -6.09 2.30
N SER A 56 12.84 -6.80 1.73
CA SER A 56 13.09 -7.79 0.69
C SER A 56 11.91 -7.88 -0.26
N PHE A 57 12.16 -7.64 -1.55
CA PHE A 57 11.21 -7.75 -2.65
C PHE A 57 10.72 -9.17 -2.85
N ALA A 58 11.54 -10.18 -2.54
CA ALA A 58 11.18 -11.60 -2.64
C ALA A 58 10.23 -12.08 -1.53
N LYS A 59 10.08 -11.32 -0.43
CA LYS A 59 9.26 -11.72 0.73
C LYS A 59 7.94 -10.94 0.76
N PRO A 60 6.78 -11.58 0.49
CA PRO A 60 5.49 -10.88 0.47
C PRO A 60 5.21 -10.07 1.73
N LYS A 61 5.51 -10.65 2.91
CA LYS A 61 5.33 -9.97 4.20
C LYS A 61 6.18 -8.70 4.35
N SER A 62 7.41 -8.69 3.81
CA SER A 62 8.28 -7.52 3.85
C SER A 62 7.70 -6.40 2.99
N MET A 63 7.19 -6.72 1.80
CA MET A 63 6.50 -5.76 0.93
C MET A 63 5.19 -5.24 1.52
N THR A 64 4.40 -6.09 2.18
CA THR A 64 3.21 -5.64 2.92
C THR A 64 3.58 -4.70 4.07
N ASP A 65 4.63 -5.01 4.83
CA ASP A 65 5.09 -4.12 5.90
C ASP A 65 5.60 -2.77 5.36
N LEU A 66 6.30 -2.79 4.23
CA LEU A 66 6.76 -1.59 3.53
C LEU A 66 5.60 -0.75 3.01
N HIS A 67 4.62 -1.36 2.36
CA HIS A 67 3.40 -0.69 1.92
C HIS A 67 2.70 0.02 3.09
N ASN A 68 2.46 -0.71 4.19
CA ASN A 68 1.84 -0.15 5.39
C ASN A 68 2.64 1.02 5.98
N ALA A 69 3.98 0.92 5.98
CA ALA A 69 4.86 1.98 6.47
C ALA A 69 4.80 3.23 5.58
N LEU A 70 4.88 3.07 4.26
CA LEU A 70 4.82 4.19 3.31
C LEU A 70 3.45 4.89 3.33
N LEU A 71 2.37 4.12 3.40
CA LEU A 71 1.02 4.67 3.55
C LEU A 71 0.89 5.46 4.86
N THR A 72 1.39 4.91 5.97
CA THR A 72 1.40 5.59 7.27
C THR A 72 2.18 6.90 7.23
N LEU A 73 3.41 6.87 6.71
CA LEU A 73 4.26 8.05 6.58
C LEU A 73 3.61 9.12 5.70
N ARG A 74 3.01 8.72 4.57
CA ARG A 74 2.30 9.62 3.65
C ARG A 74 1.11 10.30 4.35
N VAL A 75 0.28 9.53 5.04
CA VAL A 75 -0.90 10.05 5.74
C VAL A 75 -0.50 11.02 6.87
N LEU A 76 0.66 10.79 7.49
CA LEU A 76 1.25 11.69 8.49
C LEU A 76 2.06 12.86 7.89
N GLY A 77 2.07 13.00 6.56
CA GLY A 77 2.69 14.15 5.88
C GLY A 77 4.16 14.01 5.52
N HIS A 78 4.78 12.84 5.74
CA HIS A 78 6.19 12.57 5.42
C HIS A 78 6.37 12.14 3.95
N TRP A 79 5.84 12.92 3.02
CA TRP A 79 5.93 12.61 1.58
C TRP A 79 7.37 12.67 1.05
N ASP A 80 8.19 13.53 1.63
CA ASP A 80 9.62 13.67 1.38
C ASP A 80 10.40 12.37 1.66
N VAL A 81 9.96 11.60 2.66
CA VAL A 81 10.50 10.26 2.98
C VAL A 81 9.94 9.20 2.02
N VAL A 82 8.64 9.27 1.71
CA VAL A 82 7.95 8.24 0.92
C VAL A 82 8.40 8.26 -0.55
N LEU A 83 8.48 9.43 -1.18
CA LEU A 83 8.71 9.55 -2.61
C LEU A 83 10.01 8.87 -3.10
N PRO A 84 11.19 9.07 -2.45
CA PRO A 84 12.42 8.40 -2.87
C PRO A 84 12.33 6.88 -2.82
N VAL A 85 11.58 6.33 -1.85
CA VAL A 85 11.37 4.88 -1.73
C VAL A 85 10.49 4.36 -2.87
N VAL A 86 9.37 5.04 -3.13
CA VAL A 86 8.47 4.66 -4.22
C VAL A 86 9.17 4.74 -5.57
N GLN A 87 10.02 5.75 -5.79
CA GLN A 87 10.80 5.87 -7.03
C GLN A 87 11.72 4.66 -7.26
N ARG A 88 12.29 4.07 -6.19
CA ARG A 88 13.09 2.84 -6.27
C ARG A 88 12.23 1.62 -6.56
N ILE A 89 11.05 1.53 -5.97
CA ILE A 89 10.12 0.44 -6.26
C ILE A 89 9.66 0.54 -7.73
N ALA A 90 9.37 1.74 -8.21
CA ALA A 90 8.96 2.01 -9.59
C ALA A 90 10.11 1.87 -10.61
N SER A 91 11.38 1.73 -10.20
CA SER A 91 12.48 1.41 -11.12
C SER A 91 12.65 -0.08 -11.36
N VAL A 92 12.03 -0.93 -10.55
CA VAL A 92 12.07 -2.39 -10.73
C VAL A 92 11.21 -2.76 -11.95
N PRO A 93 11.73 -3.55 -12.90
CA PRO A 93 10.95 -4.01 -14.05
C PRO A 93 9.94 -5.07 -13.59
N PHE A 94 8.66 -4.71 -13.51
CA PHE A 94 7.62 -5.67 -13.11
C PHE A 94 7.33 -6.67 -14.24
N LEU A 95 7.24 -7.96 -13.91
CA LEU A 95 6.83 -9.01 -14.84
C LEU A 95 5.49 -9.63 -14.44
N GLY A 96 4.60 -9.86 -15.41
CA GLY A 96 3.42 -10.70 -15.25
C GLY A 96 2.43 -10.29 -14.15
N TRP A 97 1.44 -11.13 -13.90
CA TRP A 97 0.40 -10.96 -12.88
C TRP A 97 0.80 -11.62 -11.54
N GLY A 98 0.30 -11.10 -10.40
CA GLY A 98 0.37 -11.73 -9.08
C GLY A 98 1.68 -11.51 -8.30
N TYR A 99 2.85 -11.62 -8.94
CA TYR A 99 4.13 -11.54 -8.23
C TYR A 99 4.46 -10.15 -7.69
N PHE A 100 3.96 -9.10 -8.34
CA PHE A 100 4.30 -7.70 -8.05
C PHE A 100 3.10 -6.88 -7.53
N ASP A 101 2.00 -7.52 -7.12
CA ASP A 101 0.76 -6.81 -6.79
C ASP A 101 0.95 -5.77 -5.68
N THR A 102 1.70 -6.11 -4.63
CA THR A 102 1.99 -5.18 -3.54
C THR A 102 2.83 -3.99 -4.02
N GLN A 103 3.87 -4.25 -4.82
CA GLN A 103 4.74 -3.22 -5.38
C GLN A 103 3.94 -2.30 -6.32
N ARG A 104 3.06 -2.86 -7.16
CA ARG A 104 2.15 -2.09 -8.00
C ARG A 104 1.25 -1.21 -7.14
N GLY A 105 0.60 -1.74 -6.12
CA GLY A 105 -0.25 -0.95 -5.24
C GLY A 105 0.49 0.18 -4.52
N ILE A 106 1.72 -0.03 -4.06
CA ILE A 106 2.57 1.04 -3.52
C ILE A 106 2.74 2.17 -4.54
N VAL A 107 3.07 1.83 -5.79
CA VAL A 107 3.27 2.83 -6.84
C VAL A 107 1.96 3.52 -7.21
N HIS A 108 0.83 2.79 -7.29
CA HIS A 108 -0.48 3.38 -7.57
C HIS A 108 -0.96 4.33 -6.48
N GLU A 109 -0.78 3.98 -5.21
CA GLU A 109 -1.09 4.89 -4.10
C GLU A 109 -0.30 6.20 -4.18
N ALA A 110 0.99 6.09 -4.48
CA ALA A 110 1.86 7.23 -4.63
C ALA A 110 1.51 8.08 -5.87
N ARG A 111 1.18 7.45 -7.00
CA ARG A 111 0.67 8.12 -8.21
C ARG A 111 -0.64 8.85 -7.91
N TRP A 112 -1.54 8.22 -7.16
CA TRP A 112 -2.81 8.80 -6.77
C TRP A 112 -2.60 10.03 -5.90
N TYR A 113 -1.76 9.91 -4.86
CA TYR A 113 -1.40 11.04 -4.01
C TYR A 113 -0.75 12.18 -4.80
N ALA A 114 0.21 11.89 -5.67
CA ALA A 114 0.90 12.90 -6.48
C ALA A 114 -0.07 13.69 -7.38
N MET A 115 -1.03 13.01 -8.03
CA MET A 115 -2.05 13.68 -8.83
C MET A 115 -2.90 14.64 -8.00
N ARG A 116 -3.34 14.21 -6.81
CA ARG A 116 -4.17 15.04 -5.92
C ARG A 116 -3.42 16.24 -5.36
N SER A 117 -2.12 16.09 -5.11
CA SER A 117 -1.25 17.17 -4.65
C SER A 117 -0.77 18.09 -5.79
N GLY A 118 -1.30 17.92 -7.01
CA GLY A 118 -0.95 18.75 -8.17
C GLY A 118 0.41 18.41 -8.79
N ALA A 119 1.05 17.32 -8.39
CA ALA A 119 2.35 16.88 -8.88
C ALA A 119 2.21 15.85 -10.02
N ALA A 120 1.51 16.24 -11.09
CA ALA A 120 1.21 15.35 -12.23
C ALA A 120 2.47 14.74 -12.86
N SER A 121 3.56 15.51 -12.99
CA SER A 121 4.84 15.02 -13.52
C SER A 121 5.46 13.90 -12.69
N ILE A 122 5.26 13.90 -11.36
CA ILE A 122 5.70 12.79 -10.49
C ILE A 122 4.85 11.55 -10.78
N SER A 123 3.53 11.71 -10.91
CA SER A 123 2.64 10.59 -11.24
C SER A 123 2.98 9.94 -12.58
N GLU A 124 3.23 10.76 -13.61
CA GLU A 124 3.67 10.30 -14.93
C GLU A 124 5.02 9.59 -14.88
N ALA A 125 5.98 10.11 -14.12
CA ALA A 125 7.30 9.50 -13.97
C ALA A 125 7.22 8.12 -13.29
N LEU A 126 6.36 7.99 -12.27
CA LEU A 126 6.15 6.74 -11.55
C LEU A 126 5.45 5.67 -12.39
N ALA A 127 4.70 6.04 -13.45
CA ALA A 127 3.98 5.09 -14.29
C ALA A 127 4.87 4.29 -15.25
N LYS A 128 6.10 4.74 -15.54
CA LYS A 128 6.90 4.24 -16.67
C LYS A 128 7.21 2.75 -16.68
N ASN A 129 7.45 2.15 -15.51
CA ASN A 129 7.81 0.73 -15.41
C ASN A 129 6.76 -0.08 -14.66
N VAL A 130 5.60 0.50 -14.36
CA VAL A 130 4.50 -0.29 -13.81
C VAL A 130 3.96 -1.13 -14.95
N TYR A 131 4.16 -2.45 -14.87
CA TYR A 131 3.57 -3.39 -15.81
C TYR A 131 2.05 -3.40 -15.64
N GLU A 132 1.37 -2.60 -16.47
CA GLU A 132 -0.09 -2.53 -16.61
C GLU A 132 -0.44 -2.89 -18.06
N PRO A 133 -0.63 -4.19 -18.40
CA PRO A 133 -1.17 -4.53 -19.72
C PRO A 133 -2.54 -3.86 -19.88
N ALA A 134 -2.91 -3.52 -21.12
CA ALA A 134 -4.09 -2.68 -21.40
C ALA A 134 -5.43 -3.26 -20.90
N ASP A 135 -5.45 -4.55 -20.60
CA ASP A 135 -6.57 -5.32 -20.06
C ASP A 135 -6.43 -5.67 -18.56
N TRP A 136 -5.41 -5.15 -17.87
CA TRP A 136 -5.26 -5.37 -16.43
C TRP A 136 -6.40 -4.73 -15.65
N VAL A 137 -7.00 -5.52 -14.76
CA VAL A 137 -8.12 -5.14 -13.91
C VAL A 137 -7.94 -5.82 -12.55
N PRO A 138 -8.00 -5.10 -11.41
CA PRO A 138 -7.96 -5.76 -10.11
C PRO A 138 -9.24 -6.58 -9.88
N ASP A 139 -9.12 -7.73 -9.22
CA ASP A 139 -10.22 -8.67 -8.97
C ASP A 139 -11.42 -8.04 -8.24
N VAL A 140 -11.18 -6.97 -7.47
CA VAL A 140 -12.20 -6.26 -6.69
C VAL A 140 -12.90 -5.13 -7.45
N ARG A 141 -12.50 -4.84 -8.71
CA ARG A 141 -12.93 -3.63 -9.44
C ARG A 141 -14.44 -3.42 -9.49
N ASP A 142 -15.17 -4.49 -9.77
CA ASP A 142 -16.62 -4.45 -9.98
C ASP A 142 -17.41 -4.99 -8.77
N GLY A 143 -16.73 -5.26 -7.65
CA GLY A 143 -17.34 -5.68 -6.40
C GLY A 143 -17.38 -4.55 -5.37
N ASP A 144 -18.46 -4.47 -4.60
CA ASP A 144 -18.54 -3.59 -3.42
C ASP A 144 -18.20 -4.36 -2.13
N THR A 145 -18.42 -5.68 -2.09
CA THR A 145 -18.41 -6.48 -0.86
C THR A 145 -17.27 -7.48 -0.74
N ALA A 146 -16.74 -8.01 -1.84
CA ALA A 146 -15.62 -8.94 -1.81
C ALA A 146 -14.30 -8.16 -1.78
N GLY A 147 -13.47 -8.39 -0.76
CA GLY A 147 -12.12 -7.81 -0.65
C GLY A 147 -11.98 -6.54 0.20
N PHE A 148 -13.08 -5.87 0.56
CA PHE A 148 -13.08 -4.72 1.47
C PHE A 148 -13.41 -5.15 2.92
N ALA A 149 -12.62 -4.68 3.87
CA ALA A 149 -12.85 -4.84 5.31
C ALA A 149 -13.95 -3.90 5.83
N ARG A 150 -14.10 -2.70 5.24
CA ARG A 150 -15.06 -1.67 5.61
C ARG A 150 -15.00 -1.28 7.09
N PRO A 151 -13.82 -0.88 7.62
CA PRO A 151 -13.59 -0.67 9.05
C PRO A 151 -14.47 0.43 9.67
N LEU A 152 -15.00 1.34 8.86
CA LEU A 152 -15.85 2.45 9.31
C LEU A 152 -17.35 2.12 9.24
N ASP A 153 -17.75 1.18 8.38
CA ASP A 153 -19.15 0.85 8.13
C ASP A 153 -19.62 -0.38 8.88
N ASP A 154 -18.76 -1.38 9.09
CA ASP A 154 -19.14 -2.58 9.83
C ASP A 154 -19.19 -2.29 11.34
N PRO A 155 -20.39 -2.27 11.98
CA PRO A 155 -20.50 -1.98 13.40
C PRO A 155 -19.73 -3.00 14.26
N ARG A 156 -19.53 -4.21 13.75
CA ARG A 156 -18.78 -5.27 14.45
C ARG A 156 -17.29 -4.99 14.52
N LEU A 157 -16.75 -4.13 13.65
CA LEU A 157 -15.34 -3.75 13.65
C LEU A 157 -15.08 -2.49 14.48
N ARG A 158 -16.04 -1.55 14.55
CA ARG A 158 -15.85 -0.27 15.24
C ARG A 158 -15.41 -0.41 16.70
N GLY A 159 -16.04 -1.32 17.43
CA GLY A 159 -15.68 -1.66 18.82
C GLY A 159 -14.26 -2.22 18.95
N PRO A 160 -13.94 -3.36 18.31
CA PRO A 160 -12.60 -3.95 18.31
C PRO A 160 -11.49 -3.00 17.86
N LEU A 161 -11.76 -2.09 16.93
CA LEU A 161 -10.80 -1.08 16.46
C LEU A 161 -10.58 0.06 17.45
N GLY A 162 -11.42 0.19 18.48
CA GLY A 162 -11.36 1.28 19.46
C GLY A 162 -11.95 2.59 18.93
N LEU A 163 -12.81 2.53 17.92
CA LEU A 163 -13.56 3.68 17.39
C LEU A 163 -14.91 3.89 18.10
N ASP A 164 -15.30 2.94 18.95
CA ASP A 164 -16.45 3.06 19.85
C ASP A 164 -15.97 3.12 21.32
N PRO A 165 -16.05 4.29 21.98
CA PRO A 165 -15.67 4.44 23.38
C PRO A 165 -16.51 3.60 24.34
N ALA A 166 -17.76 3.28 23.98
CA ALA A 166 -18.67 2.49 24.81
C ALA A 166 -18.40 0.98 24.73
N TYR A 167 -17.54 0.54 23.82
CA TYR A 167 -17.22 -0.87 23.65
C TYR A 167 -16.33 -1.41 24.76
N ASP A 168 -16.86 -2.39 25.49
CA ASP A 168 -16.24 -3.07 26.64
C ASP A 168 -15.66 -4.45 26.30
N GLY A 169 -15.86 -4.93 25.07
CA GLY A 169 -15.36 -6.21 24.58
C GLY A 169 -13.86 -6.23 24.23
N LEU A 170 -13.42 -7.37 23.69
CA LEU A 170 -12.02 -7.58 23.29
C LEU A 170 -11.63 -6.65 22.13
N LYS A 171 -10.62 -5.81 22.37
CA LYS A 171 -10.07 -4.88 21.37
C LYS A 171 -8.91 -5.53 20.62
N ALA A 172 -8.82 -5.28 19.32
CA ALA A 172 -7.65 -5.63 18.53
C ALA A 172 -6.41 -4.94 19.11
N THR A 173 -5.24 -5.57 18.97
CA THR A 173 -4.01 -4.97 19.46
C THR A 173 -3.71 -3.68 18.68
N PRO A 174 -3.04 -2.68 19.28
CA PRO A 174 -2.82 -1.40 18.61
C PRO A 174 -2.19 -1.51 17.21
N GLY A 175 -1.29 -2.48 17.00
CA GLY A 175 -0.65 -2.70 15.69
C GLY A 175 -1.51 -3.41 14.65
N GLU A 176 -2.63 -4.03 15.05
CA GLU A 176 -3.57 -4.71 14.14
C GLU A 176 -4.66 -3.78 13.62
N ARG A 177 -5.08 -2.79 14.42
CA ARG A 177 -6.20 -1.90 14.07
C ARG A 177 -6.01 -1.20 12.71
N PRO A 178 -4.81 -0.69 12.36
CA PRO A 178 -4.61 -0.02 11.08
C PRO A 178 -4.69 -0.95 9.85
N GLN A 179 -4.51 -2.27 10.01
CA GLN A 179 -4.43 -3.22 8.88
C GLN A 179 -5.69 -3.21 8.01
N PHE A 180 -6.87 -3.08 8.63
CA PHE A 180 -8.15 -3.03 7.91
C PHE A 180 -8.26 -1.78 7.03
N PHE A 181 -7.66 -0.67 7.44
CA PHE A 181 -7.63 0.56 6.65
C PHE A 181 -6.63 0.45 5.49
N PHE A 182 -5.46 -0.14 5.75
CA PHE A 182 -4.43 -0.32 4.73
C PHE A 182 -4.92 -1.23 3.59
N GLN A 183 -5.63 -2.31 3.94
CA GLN A 183 -6.24 -3.19 2.95
C GLN A 183 -7.20 -2.44 2.04
N ASP A 184 -8.15 -1.68 2.61
CA ASP A 184 -9.15 -0.98 1.80
C ASP A 184 -8.53 0.13 0.96
N LEU A 185 -7.61 0.91 1.52
CA LEU A 185 -6.88 1.96 0.78
C LEU A 185 -6.07 1.38 -0.39
N PHE A 186 -5.43 0.23 -0.20
CA PHE A 186 -4.72 -0.49 -1.25
C PHE A 186 -5.67 -0.86 -2.39
N GLN A 187 -6.82 -1.47 -2.07
CA GLN A 187 -7.81 -1.86 -3.08
C GLN A 187 -8.34 -0.64 -3.85
N LEU A 188 -8.65 0.46 -3.16
CA LEU A 188 -9.10 1.70 -3.82
C LEU A 188 -8.04 2.25 -4.77
N ALA A 189 -6.75 2.17 -4.42
CA ALA A 189 -5.67 2.65 -5.28
C ALA A 189 -5.52 1.83 -6.56
N LEU A 190 -5.74 0.51 -6.48
CA LEU A 190 -5.78 -0.34 -7.67
C LEU A 190 -6.97 0.00 -8.57
N ILE A 191 -8.15 0.25 -8.00
CA ILE A 191 -9.33 0.64 -8.79
C ILE A 191 -9.13 2.02 -9.42
N TRP A 192 -8.51 2.96 -8.69
CA TRP A 192 -8.13 4.29 -9.20
C TRP A 192 -7.18 4.18 -10.40
N ALA A 193 -6.20 3.29 -10.36
CA ALA A 193 -5.24 3.09 -11.45
C ALA A 193 -5.93 2.71 -12.78
N CYS A 194 -7.05 1.97 -12.71
CA CYS A 194 -7.88 1.62 -13.87
C CYS A 194 -8.88 2.72 -14.29
N GLY A 195 -8.84 3.91 -13.70
CA GLY A 195 -9.81 4.99 -13.95
C GLY A 195 -11.18 4.75 -13.29
N GLY A 196 -11.25 3.87 -12.29
CA GLY A 196 -12.47 3.53 -11.56
C GLY A 196 -13.29 2.41 -12.17
N SER A 197 -14.53 2.28 -11.70
CA SER A 197 -15.52 1.30 -12.17
C SER A 197 -16.95 1.85 -12.05
N PRO A 198 -17.97 1.16 -12.61
CA PRO A 198 -19.37 1.54 -12.41
C PRO A 198 -19.81 1.54 -10.93
N VAL A 199 -19.17 0.71 -10.09
CA VAL A 199 -19.44 0.63 -8.65
C VAL A 199 -18.59 1.65 -7.89
N TRP A 200 -17.37 1.89 -8.34
CA TRP A 200 -16.41 2.81 -7.75
C TRP A 200 -16.02 3.91 -8.75
N PRO A 201 -16.95 4.86 -9.04
CA PRO A 201 -16.60 6.02 -9.84
C PRO A 201 -15.58 6.89 -9.11
N MET A 202 -14.84 7.70 -9.87
CA MET A 202 -13.68 8.45 -9.36
C MET A 202 -14.02 9.36 -8.18
N ASP A 203 -15.19 10.00 -8.18
CA ASP A 203 -15.69 10.82 -7.08
C ASP A 203 -15.93 10.01 -5.80
N ARG A 204 -16.52 8.81 -5.93
CA ARG A 204 -16.72 7.87 -4.81
C ARG A 204 -15.38 7.38 -4.27
N LEU A 205 -14.42 7.03 -5.13
CA LEU A 205 -13.07 6.62 -4.71
C LEU A 205 -12.38 7.70 -3.87
N GLU A 206 -12.44 8.95 -4.33
CA GLU A 206 -11.83 10.08 -3.61
C GLU A 206 -12.48 10.33 -2.26
N HIS A 207 -13.81 10.26 -2.20
CA HIS A 207 -14.55 10.41 -0.95
C HIS A 207 -14.18 9.30 0.04
N GLU A 208 -14.18 8.05 -0.41
CA GLU A 208 -13.91 6.90 0.45
C GLU A 208 -12.47 6.89 0.96
N ARG A 209 -11.50 7.19 0.09
CA ARG A 209 -10.09 7.37 0.48
C ARG A 209 -9.95 8.42 1.58
N ALA A 210 -10.56 9.59 1.40
CA ALA A 210 -10.51 10.66 2.40
C ALA A 210 -11.11 10.22 3.75
N ARG A 211 -12.24 9.49 3.70
CA ARG A 211 -12.92 8.95 4.87
C ARG A 211 -12.05 7.93 5.61
N LEU A 212 -11.42 7.00 4.89
CA LEU A 212 -10.52 5.98 5.44
C LEU A 212 -9.24 6.58 6.02
N GLU A 213 -8.61 7.55 5.35
CA GLU A 213 -7.42 8.24 5.89
C GLU A 213 -7.74 9.00 7.18
N ALA A 214 -8.89 9.68 7.25
CA ALA A 214 -9.34 10.34 8.47
C ALA A 214 -9.63 9.33 9.58
N GLY A 215 -10.26 8.19 9.25
CA GLY A 215 -10.51 7.11 10.20
C GLY A 215 -9.22 6.45 10.73
N LEU A 216 -8.23 6.28 9.86
CA LEU A 216 -6.90 5.76 10.21
C LEU A 216 -6.20 6.68 11.22
N LEU A 217 -6.22 8.00 10.98
CA LEU A 217 -5.66 8.99 11.90
C LEU A 217 -6.40 9.02 13.24
N ALA A 218 -7.72 8.81 13.23
CA ALA A 218 -8.54 8.76 14.44
C ALA A 218 -8.31 7.51 15.32
N LEU A 219 -7.55 6.51 14.84
CA LEU A 219 -7.25 5.33 15.65
C LEU A 219 -6.37 5.70 16.86
N PRO A 220 -6.60 5.11 18.04
CA PRO A 220 -5.78 5.36 19.21
C PRO A 220 -4.29 5.05 18.95
N GLY A 221 -3.44 6.06 19.11
CA GLY A 221 -1.98 5.96 18.91
C GLY A 221 -1.50 6.19 17.47
N MET A 222 -2.39 6.62 16.55
CA MET A 222 -2.06 7.06 15.18
C MET A 222 -2.06 8.58 15.00
N SER A 223 -2.67 9.35 15.90
CA SER A 223 -2.58 10.82 15.91
C SER A 223 -1.38 11.32 16.73
N PRO A 224 -0.70 12.40 16.32
CA PRO A 224 0.34 13.11 17.09
C PRO A 224 -0.15 13.59 18.47
#